data_AF-A0A847MZP2-F1
#
_entry.id   AF-A0A847MZP2-F1
#
_cell.length_a   1.000
_cell.length_b   1.000
_cell.length_c   1.000
_cell.angle_alpha   90.00
_cell.angle_beta   90.00
_cell.angle_gamma   90.00
#
_symmetry.space_group_name_H-M   'P 1'
#
loop_
_entity.id
_entity.type
_entity.pdbx_description
1 polymer ?
#
loop_
_entity_poly.entity_id
_entity_poly.type
_entity_poly.pdbx_seq_one_letter_code
_entity_poly.pdbx_strand_id
1 'polypeptide(L)'
;MTKQTEAPKAETIEKVVTVFKRTESINETALQTEISTTKVRKILITEGLWASERSEQIRELSEQGMSSAEIAEILKISVTMVQNYLPYEKGLYDEPGKTDTAVRSEMYRQRNRAYAQKSQAREHPMGAGLDAEQNPAG
;
A
#
# COMPACT_ATOMS: atom_id res chain seq x y z
N MET A 1 -14.01 3.16 20.68
CA MET A 1 -13.66 4.50 20.15
C MET A 1 -13.42 4.36 18.65
N THR A 2 -14.46 4.51 17.85
CA THR A 2 -14.41 4.47 16.39
C THR A 2 -13.75 5.76 15.90
N LYS A 3 -12.45 5.71 15.58
CA LYS A 3 -11.82 6.79 14.82
C LYS A 3 -12.42 6.74 13.41
N GLN A 4 -13.42 7.58 13.16
CA GLN A 4 -13.98 7.79 11.83
C GLN A 4 -12.81 8.08 10.88
N THR A 5 -12.64 7.23 9.88
CA THR A 5 -11.56 7.36 8.91
C THR A 5 -12.05 8.29 7.82
N GLU A 6 -12.19 9.58 8.17
CA GLU A 6 -12.59 10.60 7.21
C GLU A 6 -11.57 10.67 6.07
N ALA A 7 -12.12 10.87 4.88
CA ALA A 7 -11.39 11.04 3.65
C ALA A 7 -10.50 12.30 3.75
N PRO A 8 -9.16 12.23 3.56
CA PRO A 8 -8.29 13.41 3.54
C PRO A 8 -8.62 14.43 2.46
N LYS A 9 -8.66 15.73 2.81
CA LYS A 9 -8.85 16.82 1.83
C LYS A 9 -7.87 16.71 0.65
N ALA A 10 -8.28 17.17 -0.54
CA ALA A 10 -7.46 17.12 -1.75
C ALA A 10 -6.06 17.74 -1.58
N GLU A 11 -5.96 18.89 -0.91
CA GLU A 11 -4.68 19.53 -0.57
C GLU A 11 -3.74 18.61 0.24
N THR A 12 -4.31 17.82 1.16
CA THR A 12 -3.56 16.84 1.96
C THR A 12 -3.03 15.70 1.08
N ILE A 13 -3.83 15.23 0.13
CA ILE A 13 -3.43 14.20 -0.83
C ILE A 13 -2.26 14.70 -1.67
N GLU A 14 -2.38 15.89 -2.27
CA GLU A 14 -1.32 16.49 -3.11
C GLU A 14 -0.01 16.69 -2.34
N LYS A 15 -0.08 17.18 -1.10
CA LYS A 15 1.09 17.34 -0.22
C LYS A 15 1.78 16.00 0.01
N VAL A 16 1.02 14.95 0.35
CA VAL A 16 1.56 13.60 0.59
C VAL A 16 2.21 13.03 -0.66
N VAL A 17 1.54 13.11 -1.81
CA VAL A 17 2.06 12.61 -3.09
C VAL A 17 3.36 13.32 -3.45
N THR A 18 3.42 14.64 -3.30
CA THR A 18 4.60 15.44 -3.64
C THR A 18 5.79 15.09 -2.76
N VAL A 19 5.58 14.98 -1.45
CA VAL A 19 6.65 14.62 -0.50
C VAL A 19 7.10 13.16 -0.69
N PHE A 20 6.17 12.23 -0.92
CA PHE A 20 6.51 10.83 -1.14
C PHE A 20 7.33 10.63 -2.41
N LYS A 21 7.05 11.35 -3.50
CA LYS A 21 7.87 11.30 -4.72
C LYS A 21 9.32 11.74 -4.50
N ARG A 22 9.60 12.52 -3.44
CA ARG A 22 10.95 12.99 -3.10
C ARG A 22 11.65 12.05 -2.11
N THR A 23 10.92 11.52 -1.13
CA THR A 23 11.50 10.71 -0.04
C THR A 23 11.46 9.20 -0.33
N GLU A 24 10.54 8.75 -1.19
CA GLU A 24 10.20 7.34 -1.43
C GLU A 24 9.97 6.51 -0.15
N SER A 25 9.64 7.18 0.97
CA SER A 25 9.53 6.59 2.29
C SER A 25 8.26 7.05 2.97
N ILE A 26 7.42 6.11 3.41
CA ILE A 26 6.18 6.42 4.17
C ILE A 26 6.51 7.14 5.47
N ASN A 27 7.55 6.68 6.19
CA ASN A 27 7.90 7.21 7.49
C ASN A 27 8.42 8.64 7.38
N GLU A 28 9.28 8.90 6.38
CA GLU A 28 9.80 10.23 6.15
C GLU A 28 8.72 11.18 5.60
N THR A 29 7.85 10.68 4.73
CA THR A 29 6.68 11.45 4.26
C THR A 29 5.77 11.82 5.42
N ALA A 30 5.47 10.89 6.32
CA ALA A 30 4.67 11.15 7.52
C ALA A 30 5.29 12.25 8.38
N LEU A 31 6.60 12.18 8.62
CA LEU A 31 7.33 13.19 9.38
C LEU A 31 7.27 14.57 8.73
N GLN A 32 7.57 14.67 7.43
CA GLN A 32 7.62 15.96 6.72
C GLN A 32 6.22 16.56 6.48
N THR A 33 5.18 15.73 6.38
CA THR A 33 3.80 16.21 6.16
C THR A 33 3.01 16.43 7.43
N GLU A 34 3.52 15.94 8.58
CA GLU A 34 2.84 15.86 9.88
C GLU A 34 1.55 15.03 9.85
N ILE A 35 1.51 14.04 8.96
CA ILE A 35 0.37 13.12 8.79
C ILE A 35 0.76 11.76 9.33
N SER A 36 -0.17 11.06 9.99
CA SER A 36 0.12 9.72 10.50
C SER A 36 0.52 8.76 9.37
N THR A 37 1.47 7.87 9.66
CA THR A 37 1.96 6.85 8.73
C THR A 37 0.84 6.01 8.12
N THR A 38 -0.19 5.69 8.91
CA THR A 38 -1.40 5.00 8.42
C THR A 38 -2.14 5.80 7.36
N LYS A 39 -2.37 7.10 7.59
CA LYS A 39 -3.07 7.97 6.62
C LYS A 39 -2.24 8.15 5.35
N VAL A 40 -0.93 8.41 5.50
CA VAL A 40 0.01 8.48 4.37
C VAL A 40 -0.05 7.19 3.55
N ARG A 41 0.07 6.02 4.20
CA ARG A 41 -0.03 4.72 3.52
C ARG A 41 -1.34 4.58 2.75
N LYS A 42 -2.48 4.86 3.39
CA LYS A 42 -3.79 4.74 2.74
C LYS A 42 -3.93 5.70 1.55
N ILE A 43 -3.45 6.93 1.67
CA ILE A 43 -3.41 7.90 0.55
C ILE A 43 -2.58 7.33 -0.60
N LEU A 44 -1.37 6.86 -0.32
CA LEU A 44 -0.47 6.35 -1.37
C LEU A 44 -1.00 5.06 -2.02
N ILE A 45 -1.65 4.17 -1.27
CA ILE A 45 -2.35 3.00 -1.83
C ILE A 45 -3.53 3.45 -2.72
N THR A 46 -4.30 4.44 -2.25
CA THR A 46 -5.44 5.00 -2.99
C THR A 46 -5.02 5.66 -4.31
N GLU A 47 -3.86 6.31 -4.31
CA GLU A 47 -3.25 6.94 -5.48
C GLU A 47 -2.42 5.97 -6.33
N GLY A 48 -2.26 4.72 -5.90
CA GLY A 48 -1.49 3.69 -6.61
C GLY A 48 0.01 3.97 -6.65
N LEU A 49 0.53 4.74 -5.70
CA LEU A 49 1.94 5.13 -5.61
C LEU A 49 2.75 4.24 -4.66
N TRP A 50 2.08 3.42 -3.85
CA TRP A 50 2.73 2.52 -2.92
C TRP A 50 2.01 1.18 -2.85
N ALA A 51 2.81 0.11 -2.87
CA ALA A 51 2.39 -1.25 -2.62
C ALA A 51 3.53 -2.02 -1.93
N SER A 52 3.16 -3.01 -1.15
CA SER A 52 3.99 -4.09 -0.63
C SER A 52 3.30 -5.43 -0.84
N GLU A 53 4.04 -6.53 -0.72
CA GLU A 53 3.50 -7.89 -0.82
C GLU A 53 2.23 -8.08 0.03
N ARG A 54 2.25 -7.64 1.30
CA ARG A 54 1.07 -7.71 2.18
C ARG A 54 -0.10 -6.86 1.69
N SER A 55 0.16 -5.67 1.16
CA SER A 55 -0.91 -4.82 0.64
C SER A 55 -1.56 -5.44 -0.60
N GLU A 56 -0.77 -6.16 -1.40
CA GLU A 56 -1.25 -6.84 -2.61
C GLU A 56 -2.08 -8.06 -2.24
N GLN A 57 -1.63 -8.88 -1.29
CA GLN A 57 -2.41 -10.01 -0.76
C GLN A 57 -3.77 -9.55 -0.22
N ILE A 58 -3.79 -8.50 0.62
CA ILE A 58 -5.03 -7.94 1.18
C ILE A 58 -5.95 -7.46 0.07
N ARG A 59 -5.39 -6.81 -0.96
CA ARG A 59 -6.16 -6.32 -2.08
C ARG A 59 -6.76 -7.44 -2.92
N GLU A 60 -5.97 -8.45 -3.28
CA GLU A 60 -6.43 -9.58 -4.10
C GLU A 60 -7.61 -10.29 -3.44
N LEU A 61 -7.53 -10.51 -2.13
CA LEU A 61 -8.64 -11.12 -1.37
C LEU A 61 -9.86 -10.19 -1.31
N SER A 62 -9.65 -8.87 -1.14
CA SER A 62 -10.75 -7.90 -1.19
C SER A 62 -11.41 -7.81 -2.57
N GLU A 63 -10.64 -7.90 -3.66
CA GLU A 63 -11.14 -7.91 -5.04
C GLU A 63 -11.93 -9.19 -5.36
N GLN A 64 -11.66 -10.29 -4.64
CA GLN A 64 -12.47 -11.51 -4.67
C GLN A 64 -13.79 -11.38 -3.88
N GLY A 65 -14.06 -10.23 -3.28
CA GLY A 65 -15.30 -9.96 -2.54
C GLY A 65 -15.27 -10.36 -1.07
N MET A 66 -14.09 -10.73 -0.54
CA MET A 66 -13.96 -11.09 0.87
C MET A 66 -14.05 -9.85 1.77
N SER A 67 -14.69 -10.00 2.92
CA SER A 67 -14.77 -8.96 3.95
C SER A 67 -13.45 -8.81 4.70
N SER A 68 -13.24 -7.66 5.35
CA SER A 68 -12.03 -7.43 6.15
C SER A 68 -11.83 -8.45 7.28
N ALA A 69 -12.92 -9.06 7.76
CA ALA A 69 -12.87 -10.12 8.78
C ALA A 69 -12.35 -11.44 8.19
N GLU A 70 -12.87 -11.85 7.02
CA GLU A 70 -12.41 -13.05 6.32
C GLU A 70 -10.95 -12.92 5.89
N ILE A 71 -10.56 -11.75 5.34
CA ILE A 71 -9.17 -11.46 4.98
C ILE A 71 -8.24 -11.57 6.20
N ALA A 72 -8.67 -11.01 7.33
CA ALA A 72 -7.91 -11.06 8.58
C ALA A 72 -7.72 -12.52 9.06
N GLU A 73 -8.75 -13.35 8.93
CA GLU A 73 -8.70 -14.76 9.28
C GLU A 73 -7.79 -15.57 8.35
N ILE A 74 -7.84 -15.31 7.04
CA ILE A 74 -7.00 -15.99 6.03
C ILE A 74 -5.53 -15.63 6.25
N LEU A 75 -5.23 -14.35 6.40
CA LEU A 75 -3.86 -13.85 6.54
C LEU A 75 -3.33 -13.90 7.97
N LYS A 76 -4.14 -14.34 8.95
CA LYS A 76 -3.82 -14.40 10.38
C LYS A 76 -3.32 -13.06 10.94
N ILE A 77 -3.98 -11.98 10.56
CA ILE A 77 -3.71 -10.61 11.03
C ILE A 77 -4.96 -10.00 11.68
N SER A 78 -4.83 -8.81 12.26
CA SER A 78 -6.00 -8.11 12.80
C SER A 78 -6.83 -7.45 11.69
N VAL A 79 -8.15 -7.36 11.90
CA VAL A 79 -9.06 -6.62 11.01
C VAL A 79 -8.61 -5.16 10.85
N THR A 80 -8.12 -4.53 11.92
CA THR A 80 -7.55 -3.18 11.88
C THR A 80 -6.36 -3.09 10.93
N MET A 81 -5.48 -4.11 10.91
CA MET A 81 -4.37 -4.15 9.98
C MET A 81 -4.89 -4.20 8.54
N VAL A 82 -5.87 -5.07 8.24
CA VAL A 82 -6.52 -5.13 6.93
C VAL A 82 -7.05 -3.76 6.50
N GLN A 83 -7.83 -3.11 7.36
CA GLN A 83 -8.42 -1.79 7.09
C GLN A 83 -7.38 -0.67 6.85
N ASN A 84 -6.17 -0.82 7.39
CA ASN A 84 -5.07 0.12 7.18
C ASN A 84 -4.38 -0.05 5.82
N TYR A 85 -4.53 -1.21 5.19
CA TYR A 85 -4.02 -1.46 3.83
C TYR A 85 -5.10 -1.32 2.76
N LEU A 86 -6.38 -1.33 3.14
CA LEU A 86 -7.46 -1.03 2.20
C LEU A 86 -7.40 0.45 1.77
N PRO A 87 -7.61 0.73 0.46
CA PRO A 87 -7.68 2.09 -0.05
C PRO A 87 -8.82 2.87 0.62
N TYR A 88 -8.73 4.20 0.60
CA TYR A 88 -9.89 5.03 0.89
C TYR A 88 -10.97 4.80 -0.16
N GLU A 89 -12.23 4.80 0.27
CA GLU A 89 -13.36 4.82 -0.65
C GLU A 89 -13.34 6.16 -1.41
N LYS A 90 -13.00 6.12 -2.70
CA LYS A 90 -12.88 7.32 -3.56
C LYS A 90 -14.18 8.10 -3.76
N GLY A 91 -15.31 7.59 -3.28
CA GLY A 91 -16.64 8.19 -3.47
C GLY A 91 -16.94 9.44 -2.64
N LEU A 92 -16.02 9.89 -1.77
CA LEU A 92 -16.26 11.03 -0.88
C LEU A 92 -15.51 12.32 -1.27
N TYR A 93 -14.62 12.25 -2.25
CA TYR A 93 -13.79 13.40 -2.64
C TYR A 93 -14.42 14.26 -3.74
N ASP A 94 -15.34 13.68 -4.52
CA ASP A 94 -16.00 14.33 -5.65
C ASP A 94 -17.53 14.29 -5.45
N GLU A 95 -18.05 15.18 -4.60
CA GLU A 95 -19.43 15.71 -4.67
C GLU A 95 -20.64 14.74 -4.59
N PRO A 96 -21.88 15.27 -4.38
CA PRO A 96 -23.05 14.46 -4.03
C PRO A 96 -23.60 13.74 -5.27
N GLY A 97 -23.02 12.59 -5.61
CA GLY A 97 -23.67 11.70 -6.55
C GLY A 97 -22.74 10.74 -7.27
N LYS A 98 -23.01 9.45 -7.01
CA LYS A 98 -22.81 8.30 -7.88
C LYS A 98 -21.49 7.53 -7.70
N THR A 99 -21.63 6.49 -6.89
CA THR A 99 -21.12 5.13 -7.08
C THR A 99 -20.72 4.80 -8.52
N ASP A 100 -19.45 4.45 -8.72
CA ASP A 100 -19.03 3.59 -9.82
C ASP A 100 -17.78 2.81 -9.42
N THR A 101 -17.99 1.61 -8.87
CA THR A 101 -16.97 0.74 -8.27
C THR A 101 -16.26 -0.14 -9.31
N ALA A 102 -16.84 -0.31 -10.50
CA ALA A 102 -16.30 -1.22 -11.52
C ALA A 102 -15.19 -0.58 -12.38
N VAL A 103 -15.36 0.67 -12.83
CA VAL A 103 -14.41 1.35 -13.74
C VAL A 103 -13.09 1.70 -13.05
N ARG A 104 -13.10 1.91 -11.72
CA ARG A 104 -11.91 2.28 -10.94
C ARG A 104 -10.94 1.11 -10.71
N SER A 105 -11.41 -0.15 -10.71
CA SER A 105 -10.56 -1.34 -10.52
C SER A 105 -9.64 -1.59 -11.71
N GLU A 106 -10.08 -1.32 -12.94
CA GLU A 106 -9.29 -1.61 -14.15
C GLU A 106 -8.09 -0.66 -14.31
N MET A 107 -8.30 0.64 -14.11
CA MET A 107 -7.22 1.65 -14.13
C MET A 107 -6.23 1.44 -12.96
N TYR A 108 -6.74 0.96 -11.83
CA TYR A 108 -5.94 0.55 -10.68
C TYR A 108 -5.04 -0.67 -11.01
N ARG A 109 -5.59 -1.71 -11.67
CA ARG A 109 -4.85 -2.91 -12.10
C ARG A 109 -3.78 -2.61 -13.16
N GLN A 110 -4.02 -1.66 -14.07
CA GLN A 110 -3.00 -1.24 -15.04
C GLN A 110 -1.84 -0.48 -14.39
N ARG A 111 -2.13 0.41 -13.44
CA ARG A 111 -1.10 1.23 -12.78
C ARG A 111 -0.27 0.45 -11.76
N ASN A 112 -0.88 -0.46 -10.99
CA ASN A 112 -0.16 -1.21 -9.96
C ASN A 112 0.82 -2.25 -10.54
N ARG A 113 0.56 -2.80 -11.74
CA ARG A 113 1.47 -3.74 -12.41
C ARG A 113 2.86 -3.13 -12.66
N ALA A 114 2.94 -1.83 -12.95
CA ALA A 114 4.22 -1.15 -13.18
C ALA A 114 5.02 -0.90 -11.89
N TYR A 115 4.35 -0.72 -10.75
CA TYR A 115 5.01 -0.49 -9.45
C TYR A 115 5.44 -1.79 -8.76
N ALA A 116 4.63 -2.85 -8.82
CA ALA A 116 4.98 -4.19 -8.30
C ALA A 116 6.26 -4.75 -8.95
N GLN A 117 6.44 -4.50 -10.26
CA GLN A 117 7.67 -4.85 -10.97
C GLN A 117 8.90 -4.07 -10.49
N LYS A 118 8.70 -2.84 -9.97
CA LYS A 118 9.79 -1.97 -9.51
C LYS A 118 10.18 -2.23 -8.05
N SER A 119 9.26 -2.69 -7.20
CA SER A 119 9.57 -3.13 -5.83
C SER A 119 10.29 -4.47 -5.79
N GLN A 120 9.91 -5.43 -6.66
CA GLN A 120 10.63 -6.71 -6.80
C GLN A 120 12.09 -6.54 -7.23
N ALA A 121 12.41 -5.51 -8.03
CA ALA A 121 13.77 -5.19 -8.44
C ALA A 121 14.65 -4.56 -7.33
N ARG A 122 14.07 -4.12 -6.20
CA ARG A 122 14.82 -3.58 -5.06
C ARG A 122 15.21 -4.65 -4.03
N GLU A 123 14.64 -5.85 -4.08
CA GLU A 123 14.86 -6.87 -3.06
C GLU A 123 15.89 -7.97 -3.41
N HIS A 124 16.52 -7.96 -4.60
CA HIS A 124 17.74 -8.76 -4.90
C HIS A 124 18.55 -8.03 -5.99
N PRO A 125 19.86 -7.75 -5.80
CA PRO A 125 20.86 -8.80 -5.54
C PRO A 125 21.91 -8.44 -4.47
N MET A 126 22.17 -9.35 -3.53
CA MET A 126 23.53 -9.66 -3.02
C MET A 126 23.44 -10.91 -2.14
N GLY A 127 23.46 -12.06 -2.81
CA GLY A 127 23.57 -13.37 -2.17
C GLY A 127 24.37 -14.29 -3.08
N ALA A 128 25.69 -14.09 -3.15
CA ALA A 128 26.63 -15.09 -3.62
C ALA A 128 27.99 -14.83 -2.95
N GLY A 129 28.32 -15.64 -1.94
CA GLY A 129 29.57 -15.52 -1.19
C GLY A 129 29.56 -16.38 0.07
N LEU A 130 29.11 -17.63 -0.04
CA LEU A 130 29.29 -18.66 0.98
C LEU A 130 29.78 -19.94 0.28
N ASP A 131 31.03 -19.93 -0.16
CA ASP A 131 31.75 -21.16 -0.48
C ASP A 131 32.77 -21.39 0.63
N ALA A 132 32.31 -22.12 1.65
CA ALA A 132 33.18 -22.84 2.56
C ALA A 132 33.78 -24.02 1.80
N GLU A 133 35.02 -23.92 1.36
CA GLU A 133 35.76 -25.07 0.84
C GLU A 133 37.05 -25.31 1.64
N GLN A 134 36.90 -26.26 2.56
CA GLN A 134 37.85 -27.26 3.05
C GLN A 134 39.37 -27.02 2.91
N ASN A 135 40.03 -27.09 4.07
CA ASN A 135 41.44 -27.45 4.27
C ASN A 135 41.84 -28.71 3.48
N PRO A 136 43.08 -28.83 2.96
CA PRO A 136 44.06 -29.66 3.66
C PRO A 136 45.53 -29.17 3.62
N ALA A 137 46.19 -29.34 4.77
CA ALA A 137 47.59 -29.69 5.05
C ALA A 137 48.70 -29.42 4.01
N GLY A 138 49.75 -28.73 4.48
CA GLY A 138 51.10 -28.66 3.90
C GLY A 138 52.05 -27.91 4.83
#